data_AF-A0A529PTH2-F1
#
_entry.id   AF-A0A529PTH2-F1
#
_cell.length_a   1.000
_cell.length_b   1.000
_cell.length_c   1.000
_cell.angle_alpha   90.00
_cell.angle_beta   90.00
_cell.angle_gamma   90.00
#
_symmetry.space_group_name_H-M   'P 1'
#
loop_
_entity.id
_entity.type
_entity.pdbx_description
1 polymer ?
#
loop_
_entity_poly.entity_id
_entity_poly.type
_entity_poly.pdbx_seq_one_letter_code
_entity_poly.pdbx_strand_id
1 'polypeptide(L)'
;RLAEAGVREVTLLGQNVNAWHGVGENGEEWGLGRLLFRLAEIPGLARLRYTTSHPRDMDDELIAAHRDLPALMPYLHLPVQSGS
;
A
#
# COMPACT_ATOMS: atom_id res chain seq x y z
N ARG A 1 15.52 6.42 -7.97
CA ARG A 1 16.09 7.65 -7.37
C ARG A 1 15.98 7.72 -5.85
N LEU A 2 14.81 7.56 -5.20
CA LEU A 2 14.75 7.61 -3.73
C LEU A 2 15.50 6.44 -3.05
N ALA A 3 15.22 5.20 -3.44
CA ALA A 3 15.92 4.03 -2.90
C ALA A 3 17.44 4.08 -3.16
N GLU A 4 17.83 4.49 -4.37
CA GLU A 4 19.25 4.70 -4.75
C GLU A 4 19.93 5.79 -3.91
N ALA A 5 19.17 6.78 -3.41
CA ALA A 5 19.65 7.81 -2.49
C ALA A 5 19.68 7.36 -1.02
N GLY A 6 19.47 6.06 -0.75
CA GLY A 6 19.52 5.49 0.60
C GLY A 6 18.20 5.56 1.38
N VAL A 7 17.09 5.99 0.76
CA VAL A 7 15.78 5.94 1.40
C VAL A 7 15.37 4.48 1.62
N ARG A 8 15.13 4.12 2.88
CA ARG A 8 14.75 2.76 3.30
C ARG A 8 13.26 2.61 3.58
N GLU A 9 12.51 3.71 3.64
CA GLU A 9 11.10 3.73 4.03
C GLU A 9 10.31 4.68 3.15
N VAL A 10 9.15 4.20 2.68
CA VAL A 10 8.19 5.00 1.90
C VAL A 10 6.84 4.95 2.60
N THR A 11 6.24 6.14 2.77
CA THR A 11 4.88 6.28 3.27
C THR A 11 3.99 6.84 2.16
N LEU A 12 2.94 6.11 1.81
CA LEU A 12 1.90 6.55 0.87
C LEU A 12 0.85 7.36 1.64
N LEU A 13 0.54 8.55 1.12
CA LEU A 13 -0.39 9.50 1.74
C LEU A 13 -1.47 9.91 0.73
N GLY A 14 -2.69 10.07 1.20
CA GLY A 14 -3.83 10.54 0.42
C GLY A 14 -4.99 10.95 1.30
N GLN A 15 -6.15 11.26 0.71
CA GLN A 15 -7.39 11.41 1.47
C GLN A 15 -8.03 10.04 1.78
N ASN A 16 -8.06 9.17 0.77
CA ASN A 16 -8.45 7.77 0.88
C ASN A 16 -7.44 6.92 0.09
N VAL A 17 -6.38 6.49 0.76
CA VAL A 17 -5.21 5.91 0.10
C VAL A 17 -5.48 4.52 -0.47
N ASN A 18 -6.39 3.73 0.13
CA ASN A 18 -6.74 2.40 -0.37
C ASN A 18 -7.80 2.43 -1.49
N ALA A 19 -8.33 3.59 -1.84
CA ALA A 19 -9.07 3.79 -3.10
C ALA A 19 -8.16 4.21 -4.27
N TRP A 20 -6.83 4.17 -4.09
CA TRP A 20 -5.88 4.43 -5.16
C TRP A 20 -6.07 3.43 -6.30
N HIS A 21 -6.11 3.96 -7.52
CA HIS A 21 -6.13 3.20 -8.76
C HIS A 21 -5.14 3.81 -9.75
N GLY A 22 -4.48 2.97 -10.52
CA GLY A 22 -3.52 3.39 -11.54
C GLY A 22 -3.43 2.40 -12.69
N VAL A 23 -2.80 2.82 -13.78
CA VAL A 23 -2.58 1.95 -14.95
C VAL A 23 -1.22 1.27 -14.81
N GLY A 24 -1.24 -0.06 -14.80
CA GLY A 24 -0.06 -0.92 -14.77
C GLY A 24 0.67 -0.98 -16.11
N GLU A 25 1.78 -1.70 -16.12
CA GLU A 25 2.71 -1.79 -17.26
C GLU A 25 2.03 -2.31 -18.55
N ASN A 26 1.00 -3.15 -18.43
CA ASN A 26 0.26 -3.75 -19.56
C ASN A 26 -1.11 -3.11 -19.81
N GLY A 27 -1.38 -1.94 -19.23
CA GLY A 27 -2.69 -1.28 -19.33
C GLY A 27 -3.76 -1.84 -18.37
N GLU A 28 -3.40 -2.81 -17.53
CA GLU A 28 -4.25 -3.35 -16.48
C GLU A 28 -4.46 -2.33 -15.35
N GLU A 29 -5.63 -2.34 -14.73
CA GLU A 29 -5.90 -1.48 -13.58
C GLU A 29 -5.29 -2.07 -12.31
N TRP A 30 -4.58 -1.24 -11.55
CA TRP A 30 -3.94 -1.61 -10.29
C TRP A 30 -4.64 -0.92 -9.13
N GLY A 31 -4.97 -1.69 -8.09
CA GLY A 31 -5.31 -1.16 -6.78
C GLY A 31 -4.09 -0.90 -5.89
N LEU A 32 -4.32 -0.44 -4.67
CA LEU A 32 -3.25 -0.21 -3.69
C LEU A 32 -2.47 -1.49 -3.38
N GLY A 33 -3.16 -2.64 -3.26
CA GLY A 33 -2.52 -3.94 -3.01
C GLY A 33 -1.44 -4.25 -4.05
N ARG A 34 -1.79 -4.17 -5.34
CA ARG A 34 -0.85 -4.36 -6.45
C ARG A 34 0.33 -3.40 -6.41
N LEU A 35 0.08 -2.12 -6.11
CA LEU A 35 1.14 -1.12 -5.96
C LEU A 35 2.12 -1.49 -4.83
N LEU A 36 1.63 -1.98 -3.69
CA LEU A 36 2.47 -2.37 -2.56
C LEU A 36 3.37 -3.55 -2.92
N PHE A 37 2.85 -4.57 -3.63
CA PHE A 37 3.67 -5.67 -4.14
C PHE A 37 4.78 -5.15 -5.05
N ARG A 38 4.45 -4.24 -5.98
CA ARG A 38 5.42 -3.65 -6.90
C ARG A 38 6.50 -2.84 -6.17
N LEU A 39 6.13 -2.06 -5.16
CA LEU A 39 7.07 -1.28 -4.37
C LEU A 39 8.01 -2.18 -3.56
N ALA A 40 7.52 -3.30 -3.04
CA ALA A 40 8.31 -4.25 -2.26
C ALA A 40 9.44 -4.92 -3.06
N GLU A 41 9.33 -4.95 -4.40
CA GLU A 41 10.39 -5.45 -5.28
C GLU A 41 11.57 -4.48 -5.43
N ILE A 42 11.42 -3.21 -4.99
CA ILE A 42 12.47 -2.20 -5.14
C ILE A 42 13.66 -2.54 -4.23
N PRO A 43 14.86 -2.80 -4.78
CA PRO A 43 16.02 -3.14 -3.98
C PRO A 43 16.36 -2.03 -2.98
N GLY A 44 16.56 -2.43 -1.72
CA GLY A 44 16.95 -1.52 -0.65
C GLY A 44 15.79 -0.84 0.08
N LEU A 45 14.55 -0.95 -0.41
CA LEU A 45 13.36 -0.50 0.31
C LEU A 45 13.01 -1.51 1.41
N ALA A 46 13.11 -1.08 2.67
CA ALA A 46 12.93 -1.95 3.83
C ALA A 46 11.54 -1.83 4.45
N ARG A 47 10.85 -0.70 4.27
CA ARG A 47 9.56 -0.43 4.89
C ARG A 47 8.58 0.31 3.99
N LEU A 48 7.33 -0.13 4.06
CA LEU A 48 6.17 0.47 3.43
C LEU A 48 5.14 0.80 4.52
N ARG A 49 4.57 2.00 4.42
CA ARG A 49 3.43 2.46 5.21
C ARG A 49 2.42 3.12 4.32
N TYR A 50 1.18 3.11 4.77
CA TYR A 50 0.16 4.00 4.25
C TYR A 50 -0.73 4.47 5.41
N THR A 51 -1.31 5.64 5.26
CA THR A 51 -2.24 6.24 6.23
C THR A 51 -3.42 6.79 5.45
N THR A 52 -4.58 6.87 6.12
CA THR A 52 -5.91 7.29 5.60
C THR A 52 -6.62 6.23 4.73
N SER A 53 -7.10 5.17 5.39
CA SER A 53 -7.86 4.12 4.71
C SER A 53 -9.35 4.18 5.01
N HIS A 54 -10.16 3.78 4.05
CA HIS A 54 -11.59 3.60 4.23
C HIS A 54 -11.93 2.09 4.32
N PRO A 55 -12.71 1.63 5.33
CA PRO A 55 -13.06 0.21 5.50
C PRO A 55 -13.62 -0.47 4.25
N ARG A 56 -14.38 0.26 3.44
CA ARG A 56 -15.01 -0.26 2.22
C ARG A 56 -14.01 -0.64 1.13
N ASP A 57 -12.85 0.00 1.12
CA ASP A 57 -11.85 -0.16 0.05
C ASP A 57 -10.71 -1.10 0.50
N MET A 58 -10.98 -1.95 1.50
CA MET A 58 -10.11 -3.07 1.87
C MET A 58 -10.47 -4.27 1.00
N ASP A 59 -9.75 -4.45 -0.10
CA ASP A 59 -9.91 -5.58 -1.01
C ASP A 59 -9.01 -6.78 -0.64
N ASP A 60 -9.24 -7.91 -1.30
CA ASP A 60 -8.50 -9.15 -1.08
C ASP A 60 -6.99 -9.00 -1.37
N GLU A 61 -6.62 -8.15 -2.33
CA GLU A 61 -5.22 -7.95 -2.70
C GLU A 61 -4.47 -7.13 -1.65
N LEU A 62 -5.11 -6.12 -1.06
CA LEU A 62 -4.57 -5.34 0.05
C LEU A 62 -4.49 -6.19 1.33
N ILE A 63 -5.46 -7.07 1.57
CA ILE A 63 -5.40 -8.07 2.65
C ILE A 63 -4.22 -9.02 2.43
N ALA A 64 -4.04 -9.52 1.19
CA ALA A 64 -2.91 -10.37 0.84
C ALA A 64 -1.57 -9.64 1.02
N ALA A 65 -1.49 -8.36 0.66
CA ALA A 65 -0.28 -7.55 0.87
C ALA A 65 0.11 -7.48 2.35
N HIS A 66 -0.86 -7.30 3.27
CA HIS A 66 -0.61 -7.35 4.73
C HIS A 66 -0.13 -8.72 5.21
N ARG A 67 -0.59 -9.80 4.58
CA ARG A 67 -0.17 -11.16 4.92
C ARG A 67 1.24 -11.45 4.39
N ASP A 68 1.54 -11.04 3.16
CA ASP A 68 2.64 -11.59 2.37
C ASP A 68 3.85 -10.66 2.26
N LEU A 69 3.75 -9.37 2.57
CA LEU A 69 4.84 -8.41 2.45
C LEU A 69 5.47 -8.09 3.81
N PRO A 70 6.66 -8.65 4.17
CA PRO A 70 7.35 -8.28 5.40
C PRO A 70 7.76 -6.80 5.47
N ALA A 71 7.93 -6.16 4.31
CA ALA A 71 8.21 -4.74 4.21
C ALA A 71 6.99 -3.87 4.55
N LEU A 72 5.77 -4.40 4.41
CA LEU A 72 4.56 -3.67 4.80
C LEU A 72 4.43 -3.71 6.31
N MET A 73 4.37 -2.52 6.92
CA MET A 73 4.27 -2.44 8.37
C MET A 73 2.95 -3.05 8.86
N PRO A 74 2.95 -3.82 9.96
CA PRO A 74 1.77 -4.44 10.56
C PRO A 74 0.95 -3.37 11.31
N TYR A 75 0.55 -2.33 10.59
CA TYR A 75 -0.19 -1.18 11.05
C TYR A 75 -1.22 -0.82 9.99
N LEU A 76 -2.47 -0.73 10.41
CA LEU A 76 -3.60 -0.42 9.54
C LEU A 76 -4.42 0.72 10.16
N HIS A 77 -4.32 1.91 9.56
CA HIS A 77 -5.11 3.08 9.96
C HIS A 77 -6.51 3.02 9.32
N LEU A 78 -7.43 2.31 9.98
CA LEU A 78 -8.78 2.04 9.46
C LEU A 78 -9.88 2.55 10.42
N PRO A 79 -10.29 3.83 10.30
CA PRO A 79 -11.38 4.38 11.08
C PRO A 79 -12.73 3.79 10.67
N VAL A 80 -13.26 2.87 11.49
CA VAL A 80 -14.66 2.39 11.38
C VAL A 80 -15.60 3.46 11.93
N GLN A 81 -16.53 3.93 11.10
CA GLN A 81 -17.41 5.07 11.43
C GLN A 81 -18.47 4.73 12.48
N SER A 82 -18.93 3.47 12.52
CA SER A 82 -19.81 2.89 13.54
C SER A 82 -19.64 1.37 13.54
N GLY A 83 -19.96 0.72 14.66
CA GLY A 83 -20.00 -0.75 14.83
C GLY A 83 -21.36 -1.28 15.29
N SER A 84 -22.41 -0.47 15.18
CA SER A 84 -23.79 -0.78 15.57
C SER A 84 -24.54 -1.59 14.51
#